data_AF-A0ABD0RC34-F1
#
_entry.id   AF-A0ABD0RC34-F1
#
_cell.length_a   1.000
_cell.length_b   1.000
_cell.length_c   1.000
_cell.angle_alpha   90.00
_cell.angle_beta   90.00
_cell.angle_gamma   90.00
#
_symmetry.space_group_name_H-M   'P 1'
#
loop_
_entity.id
_entity.type
_entity.pdbx_description
1 polymer ?
#
loop_
_entity_poly.entity_id
_entity_poly.type
_entity_poly.pdbx_seq_one_letter_code
_entity_poly.pdbx_strand_id
1 'polypeptide(L)'
;VPGYRQEQVEKGLKLFGQLINNKVFLLSFIRTLESQRGFSMRDRGNVASLIMTVLQSKLEYATDVLKHLLSDLIDKNLESKNHPKLLLR
;
A
#
# COMPACT_ATOMS: atom_id res chain seq x y z
N VAL A 1 -29.95 -10.09 -15.68
CA VAL A 1 -30.05 -11.00 -14.51
C VAL A 1 -29.46 -10.30 -13.30
N PRO A 2 -30.24 -10.02 -12.24
CA PRO A 2 -29.70 -9.52 -10.98
C PRO A 2 -28.78 -10.60 -10.39
N GLY A 3 -27.55 -10.25 -10.01
CA GLY A 3 -26.56 -11.20 -9.44
C GLY A 3 -25.30 -11.41 -10.28
N TYR A 4 -25.40 -11.38 -11.61
CA TYR A 4 -24.23 -11.62 -12.48
C TYR A 4 -23.11 -10.58 -12.26
N ARG A 5 -23.48 -9.32 -12.06
CA ARG A 5 -22.52 -8.25 -11.74
C ARG A 5 -21.82 -8.47 -10.39
N GLN A 6 -22.55 -8.97 -9.39
CA GLN A 6 -22.02 -9.18 -8.04
C GLN A 6 -21.00 -10.32 -8.03
N GLU A 7 -21.29 -11.41 -8.74
CA GLU A 7 -20.36 -12.54 -8.92
C GLU A 7 -19.06 -12.11 -9.62
N GLN A 8 -19.16 -11.32 -10.69
CA GLN A 8 -17.98 -10.80 -11.40
C GLN A 8 -17.15 -9.85 -10.51
N VAL A 9 -17.81 -9.00 -9.70
CA VAL A 9 -17.13 -8.13 -8.74
C VAL A 9 -16.42 -8.95 -7.66
N GLU A 10 -17.07 -9.96 -7.08
CA GLU A 10 -16.45 -10.82 -6.07
C GLU A 10 -15.24 -11.57 -6.64
N LYS A 11 -15.35 -12.08 -7.86
CA LYS A 11 -14.23 -12.73 -8.57
C LYS A 11 -13.08 -11.76 -8.78
N GLY A 12 -13.36 -10.54 -9.24
CA GLY A 12 -12.35 -9.48 -9.41
C GLY A 12 -11.66 -9.11 -8.10
N LEU A 13 -12.42 -8.98 -7.01
CA LEU A 13 -11.88 -8.68 -5.68
C LEU A 13 -11.00 -9.80 -5.14
N LYS A 14 -11.34 -11.07 -5.39
CA LYS A 14 -10.48 -12.21 -5.03
C LYS A 14 -9.15 -12.16 -5.78
N LEU A 15 -9.17 -11.92 -7.09
CA LEU A 15 -7.95 -11.77 -7.89
C LEU A 15 -7.12 -10.56 -7.46
N PHE A 16 -7.77 -9.44 -7.14
CA PHE A 16 -7.09 -8.27 -6.58
C PHE A 16 -6.43 -8.58 -5.23
N GLY A 17 -7.10 -9.30 -4.34
CA GLY A 17 -6.52 -9.78 -3.09
C GLY A 17 -5.28 -10.66 -3.31
N GLN A 18 -5.23 -11.46 -4.38
CA GLN A 18 -4.03 -12.21 -4.76
C GLN A 18 -2.89 -11.27 -5.19
N LEU A 19 -3.19 -10.21 -5.96
CA LEU A 19 -2.20 -9.20 -6.33
C LEU A 19 -1.62 -8.47 -5.10
N ILE A 20 -2.45 -8.18 -4.09
CA ILE A 20 -1.99 -7.58 -2.82
C ILE A 20 -0.99 -8.48 -2.08
N ASN A 21 -1.01 -9.80 -2.31
CA ASN A 21 -0.03 -10.72 -1.75
C ASN A 21 1.28 -10.81 -2.56
N ASN A 22 1.35 -10.15 -3.72
CA ASN A 22 2.59 -10.03 -4.49
C ASN A 22 3.35 -8.77 -4.05
N LYS A 23 4.53 -8.95 -3.43
CA LYS A 23 5.34 -7.85 -2.88
C LYS A 23 5.67 -6.77 -3.91
N VAL A 24 6.03 -7.16 -5.13
CA VAL A 24 6.38 -6.22 -6.21
C VAL A 24 5.16 -5.39 -6.61
N PHE A 25 4.00 -6.05 -6.76
CA PHE A 25 2.75 -5.35 -7.04
C PHE A 25 2.39 -4.38 -5.92
N LEU A 26 2.37 -4.84 -4.66
CA LEU A 26 1.93 -4.02 -3.53
C LEU A 26 2.82 -2.78 -3.34
N LEU A 27 4.15 -2.93 -3.43
CA LEU A 27 5.07 -1.80 -3.36
C LEU A 27 4.85 -0.82 -4.51
N SER A 28 4.70 -1.32 -5.74
CA SER A 28 4.46 -0.48 -6.92
C SER A 28 3.11 0.25 -6.82
N PHE A 29 2.09 -0.44 -6.32
CA PHE A 29 0.75 0.11 -6.10
C PHE A 29 0.79 1.27 -5.10
N ILE A 30 1.40 1.07 -3.92
CA ILE A 30 1.54 2.12 -2.90
C ILE A 30 2.32 3.32 -3.45
N ARG A 31 3.49 3.10 -4.07
CA ARG A 31 4.30 4.18 -4.66
C ARG A 31 3.53 4.95 -5.74
N THR A 32 2.75 4.26 -6.56
CA THR A 32 1.93 4.89 -7.60
C THR A 32 0.86 5.80 -7.00
N LEU A 33 0.15 5.34 -5.96
CA LEU A 33 -0.83 6.15 -5.25
C LEU A 33 -0.18 7.39 -4.60
N GLU A 34 0.93 7.20 -3.89
CA GLU A 34 1.63 8.30 -3.19
C GLU A 34 2.20 9.36 -4.13
N SER A 35 2.54 8.99 -5.37
CA SER A 35 3.04 9.94 -6.38
C SER A 35 1.95 10.83 -6.99
N GLN A 36 0.67 10.50 -6.81
CA GLN A 36 -0.42 11.32 -7.33
C GLN A 36 -0.56 12.61 -6.51
N ARG A 37 -0.53 13.77 -7.20
CA ARG A 37 -0.67 15.08 -6.55
C ARG A 37 -1.97 15.25 -5.75
N GLY A 38 -3.03 14.54 -6.15
CA GLY A 38 -4.33 14.55 -5.47
C GLY A 38 -4.44 13.59 -4.28
N PHE A 39 -3.41 12.80 -3.99
CA PHE A 39 -3.48 11.78 -2.94
C PHE A 39 -3.15 12.39 -1.57
N SER A 40 -4.20 12.72 -0.82
CA SER A 40 -4.10 13.46 0.44
C SER A 40 -3.59 12.58 1.60
N MET A 41 -3.18 13.21 2.71
CA MET A 41 -2.82 12.48 3.93
C MET A 41 -3.98 11.63 4.49
N ARG A 42 -5.23 12.06 4.27
CA ARG A 42 -6.41 11.27 4.62
C ARG A 42 -6.50 10.00 3.78
N ASP A 43 -6.26 10.10 2.47
CA ASP A 43 -6.30 8.96 1.56
C ASP A 43 -5.18 7.97 1.86
N ARG A 44 -3.98 8.48 2.20
CA ARG A 44 -2.86 7.67 2.68
C ARG A 44 -3.24 6.85 3.92
N GLY A 45 -3.82 7.51 4.92
CA GLY A 45 -4.29 6.84 6.15
C GLY A 45 -5.34 5.77 5.85
N ASN A 46 -6.34 6.08 5.04
CA ASN A 46 -7.39 5.15 4.66
C ASN A 46 -6.84 3.91 3.93
N VAL A 47 -5.97 4.11 2.93
CA VAL A 47 -5.36 3.00 2.17
C VAL A 47 -4.47 2.15 3.07
N ALA A 48 -3.67 2.76 3.95
CA ALA A 48 -2.85 2.02 4.91
C ALA A 48 -3.71 1.13 5.82
N SER A 49 -4.80 1.67 6.38
CA SER A 49 -5.73 0.89 7.21
C SER A 49 -6.37 -0.26 6.45
N LEU A 50 -6.84 -0.03 5.21
CA LEU A 50 -7.44 -1.07 4.38
C LEU A 50 -6.45 -2.19 4.01
N ILE A 51 -5.22 -1.83 3.62
CA ILE A 51 -4.17 -2.82 3.33
C ILE A 51 -3.85 -3.64 4.58
N MET A 52 -3.74 -2.99 5.75
CA MET A 52 -3.50 -3.70 7.01
C MET A 52 -4.65 -4.65 7.38
N THR A 53 -5.91 -4.28 7.13
CA THR A 53 -7.05 -5.17 7.31
C THR A 53 -6.98 -6.39 6.39
N VAL A 54 -6.64 -6.19 5.11
CA VAL A 54 -6.48 -7.30 4.15
C VAL A 54 -5.32 -8.23 4.53
N LEU A 55 -4.25 -7.68 5.09
CA LEU A 55 -3.04 -8.42 5.49
C LEU A 55 -3.04 -8.87 6.95
N GLN A 56 -4.15 -8.74 7.68
CA GLN A 56 -4.22 -9.03 9.12
C GLN A 56 -3.78 -10.47 9.46
N SER A 57 -4.08 -11.44 8.60
CA SER A 57 -3.67 -12.85 8.77
C SER A 57 -2.23 -13.13 8.31
N LYS A 58 -1.54 -12.14 7.75
CA LYS A 58 -0.20 -12.24 7.15
C LYS A 58 0.72 -11.12 7.66
N LEU A 59 0.80 -10.95 8.97
CA LEU A 59 1.56 -9.87 9.60
C LEU A 59 3.06 -9.94 9.30
N GLU A 60 3.63 -11.13 9.09
CA GLU A 60 5.02 -11.28 8.69
C GLU A 60 5.28 -10.63 7.32
N TYR A 61 4.41 -10.90 6.35
CA TYR A 61 4.45 -10.27 5.03
C TYR A 61 4.21 -8.76 5.12
N ALA A 62 3.23 -8.31 5.92
CA ALA A 62 2.96 -6.89 6.12
C ALA A 62 4.18 -6.16 6.72
N THR A 63 4.86 -6.79 7.69
CA THR A 63 6.06 -6.25 8.33
C THR A 63 7.22 -6.16 7.34
N ASP A 64 7.41 -7.17 6.49
CA ASP A 64 8.43 -7.16 5.44
C ASP A 64 8.18 -6.03 4.40
N VAL A 65 6.93 -5.82 4.01
CA VAL A 65 6.54 -4.68 3.16
C VAL A 65 6.82 -3.35 3.86
N LEU A 66 6.43 -3.22 5.14
CA LEU A 66 6.69 -2.02 5.94
C LEU A 66 8.18 -1.71 6.05
N LYS A 67 9.02 -2.71 6.33
CA LYS A 67 10.49 -2.54 6.37
C LYS A 67 11.02 -1.99 5.05
N HIS A 68 10.56 -2.54 3.92
CA HIS A 68 10.98 -2.07 2.60
C HIS A 68 10.55 -0.61 2.34
N LEU A 69 9.31 -0.25 2.68
CA LEU A 69 8.82 1.12 2.53
C LEU A 69 9.57 2.11 3.44
N LEU A 70 9.95 1.70 4.65
CA LEU A 70 10.77 2.51 5.55
C LEU A 70 12.19 2.71 5.02
N SER A 71 12.80 1.66 4.45
CA SER A 71 14.09 1.78 3.76
C SER A 71 14.01 2.78 2.61
N ASP A 72 13.00 2.67 1.73
CA ASP A 72 12.78 3.63 0.64
C ASP A 72 12.63 5.08 1.16
N LEU A 73 11.93 5.25 2.28
CA LEU A 73 11.73 6.57 2.89
C LEU A 73 13.03 7.16 3.41
N ILE A 74 13.87 6.34 4.06
CA ILE A 74 15.19 6.75 4.54
C ILE A 74 16.07 7.16 3.36
N ASP A 75 16.17 6.32 2.33
CA ASP A 75 17.02 6.57 1.15
C ASP A 75 16.62 7.87 0.44
N LYS A 76 15.31 8.06 0.19
CA LYS A 76 14.80 9.32 -0.40
C LYS A 76 15.10 10.55 0.46
N ASN A 77 15.04 10.44 1.78
CA ASN A 77 15.34 11.56 2.68
C ASN A 77 16.84 11.90 2.71
N LEU A 78 17.71 10.88 2.67
CA LEU A 78 19.16 11.05 2.58
C LEU A 78 19.56 11.71 1.25
N GLU A 79 18.96 11.29 0.14
CA GLU A 79 19.18 11.88 -1.19
C GLU A 79 18.71 13.34 -1.28
N SER A 80 17.59 13.67 -0.63
CA SER A 80 17.02 15.02 -0.63
C SER A 80 17.71 16.00 0.34
N LYS A 81 18.78 15.59 1.03
CA LYS A 81 19.49 16.37 2.07
C LYS A 81 18.56 16.91 3.17
N ASN A 82 17.40 16.28 3.37
CA ASN A 82 16.45 16.67 4.39
C ASN A 82 16.99 16.26 5.77
N HIS A 83 16.82 17.13 6.76
CA HIS A 83 17.29 16.86 8.12
C HIS A 83 16.64 15.57 8.65
N PRO A 84 17.41 14.59 9.17
CA PRO A 84 16.88 13.28 9.59
C PRO A 84 15.80 13.36 10.69
N LYS A 85 15.62 14.51 11.35
CA LYS A 85 14.55 14.76 12.33
C LYS A 85 13.15 14.93 11.73
N LEU A 86 13.01 15.00 10.40
CA LEU A 86 11.73 15.16 9.68
C LEU A 86 11.15 13.85 9.10
N LEU A 87 11.84 12.72 9.30
CA LEU A 87 11.52 11.43 8.67
C LEU A 87 10.12 10.86 8.98
N LEU A 88 9.50 11.25 10.11
CA LEU A 88 8.26 10.63 10.63
C LEU A 88 7.22 11.67 11.10
N ARG A 89 7.32 12.92 10.68
CA ARG A 89 6.41 13.99 11.12
C ARG A 89 5.23 14.17 10.18
#